data_AF-A0A401S1K2-F1
#
_entry.id   AF-A0A401S1K2-F1
#
_cell.length_a   1.000
_cell.length_b   1.000
_cell.length_c   1.000
_cell.angle_alpha   90.00
_cell.angle_beta   90.00
_cell.angle_gamma   90.00
#
_symmetry.space_group_name_H-M   'P 1'
#
loop_
_entity.id
_entity.type
_entity.pdbx_description
1 polymer ?
#
loop_
_entity_poly.entity_id
_entity_poly.type
_entity_poly.pdbx_seq_one_letter_code
_entity_poly.pdbx_strand_id
1 'polypeptide(L)'
;MIYLCATMWHETVDEMAKILTSIFRLDKYKPNSSKSHKDNFEFEAHIYFDDAFHLTNPNDNVQKRVLNQYVKNLVCTMEDIYRIFSHEKQSLKDEQEDDDIVKQTIMETPYGGRITYTLPYGNILYVHLKDKQKIRHKKRWSQIMYMYYLLGWKLNKKYMTLSGKFEDEISTTNALKTEKENTYILALDGDTDFQPSALILLVDRLRRYPDVGAACGRIHPTGTGPMVWYQKFEYAVGHWLQKTAEHVLGCVLCSPGCFSLYRAAALMDDNVVKKYTTKATEGQHFVQYDQGAFTFVFNWNGNVALALGVVPPAIYILICYKVKSDTQIIIAAVMSIFYAFLMIATIMSIIEWISNLQEQSFHMMLVVEELDEEEIPFWNDLIELYLKPIEEDKVKQAEIAKELKSLRNKATFLFFIINTLWIVSTFFLQAIGSEIHIKIPKILPNGTFSKSEILTIEPLSFMFLVSFAGLLGIQFLTMLYHRITTFIHFIAYKGTEIKPQQKVGKYHQMYKDHEV
;
A
#
# COMPACT_ATOMS: atom_id res chain seq x y z
N MET A 1 -8.32 0.21 -19.59
CA MET A 1 -8.57 1.06 -18.41
C MET A 1 -7.32 1.07 -17.53
N ILE A 2 -6.89 2.21 -17.01
CA ILE A 2 -5.77 2.33 -16.07
C ILE A 2 -6.26 3.07 -14.82
N TYR A 3 -6.19 2.43 -13.66
CA TYR A 3 -6.48 3.07 -12.39
C TYR A 3 -5.18 3.57 -11.76
N LEU A 4 -5.07 4.88 -11.53
CA LEU A 4 -3.95 5.46 -10.79
C LEU A 4 -4.33 5.49 -9.32
N CYS A 5 -3.53 4.88 -8.45
CA CYS A 5 -3.84 4.77 -7.03
C CYS A 5 -2.68 5.28 -6.20
N ALA A 6 -2.82 6.49 -5.64
CA ALA A 6 -1.88 7.08 -4.71
C ALA A 6 -2.37 6.93 -3.26
N THR A 7 -1.45 6.68 -2.33
CA THR A 7 -1.74 6.72 -0.89
C THR A 7 -1.01 7.88 -0.24
N MET A 8 -1.71 8.67 0.56
CA MET A 8 -1.17 9.86 1.25
C MET A 8 -1.37 9.75 2.75
N TRP A 9 -0.36 10.15 3.52
CA TRP A 9 -0.47 10.33 4.96
C TRP A 9 0.51 11.39 5.45
N HIS A 10 -0.01 12.52 5.93
CA HIS A 10 0.80 13.67 6.39
C HIS A 10 1.81 14.19 5.36
N GLU A 11 1.47 14.11 4.07
CA GLU A 11 2.29 14.67 2.99
C GLU A 11 2.37 16.20 3.09
N THR A 12 3.52 16.75 2.73
CA THR A 12 3.73 18.20 2.61
C THR A 12 3.03 18.76 1.38
N VAL A 13 2.83 20.09 1.35
CA VAL A 13 2.23 20.79 0.20
C VAL A 13 3.01 20.51 -1.08
N ASP A 14 4.35 20.52 -1.02
CA ASP A 14 5.21 20.25 -2.17
C ASP A 14 5.10 18.80 -2.67
N GLU A 15 4.95 17.83 -1.76
CA GLU A 15 4.72 16.42 -2.13
C GLU A 15 3.37 16.24 -2.81
N MET A 16 2.30 16.76 -2.21
CA MET A 16 0.95 16.75 -2.79
C MET A 16 0.92 17.43 -4.17
N ALA A 17 1.64 18.54 -4.33
CA ALA A 17 1.71 19.26 -5.59
C ALA A 17 2.36 18.42 -6.72
N LYS A 18 3.39 17.63 -6.42
CA LYS A 18 4.08 16.79 -7.42
C LYS A 18 3.15 15.73 -8.02
N ILE A 19 2.46 14.99 -7.17
CA ILE A 19 1.57 13.92 -7.62
C ILE A 19 0.34 14.47 -8.33
N LEU A 20 -0.27 15.54 -7.79
CA LEU A 20 -1.39 16.23 -8.45
C LEU A 20 -0.96 16.77 -9.82
N THR A 21 0.18 17.46 -9.91
CA THR A 21 0.71 17.96 -11.19
C THR A 21 0.91 16.82 -12.19
N SER A 22 1.40 15.65 -11.74
CA SER A 22 1.59 14.48 -12.61
C SER A 22 0.26 13.93 -13.14
N ILE A 23 -0.78 13.89 -12.31
CA ILE A 23 -2.14 13.49 -12.72
C ILE A 23 -2.72 14.49 -13.74
N PHE A 24 -2.57 15.80 -13.51
CA PHE A 24 -3.05 16.82 -14.45
C PHE A 24 -2.27 16.84 -15.77
N ARG A 25 -0.95 16.58 -15.74
CA ARG A 25 -0.16 16.36 -16.97
C ARG A 25 -0.67 15.17 -17.76
N LEU A 26 -1.11 14.11 -17.08
CA LEU A 26 -1.70 12.94 -17.72
C LEU A 26 -3.10 13.22 -18.26
N ASP A 27 -3.92 14.01 -17.55
CA ASP A 27 -5.24 14.45 -18.03
C ASP A 27 -5.14 15.23 -19.35
N LYS A 28 -4.16 16.12 -19.44
CA LYS A 28 -3.85 16.87 -20.67
C LYS A 28 -3.33 15.98 -21.82
N TYR A 29 -2.75 14.83 -21.52
CA TYR A 29 -2.09 13.99 -22.52
C TYR A 29 -3.12 13.35 -23.46
N LYS A 30 -3.08 13.76 -24.74
CA LYS A 30 -3.83 13.10 -25.81
C LYS A 30 -2.87 12.24 -26.65
N PRO A 31 -3.11 10.94 -26.81
CA PRO A 31 -2.31 10.11 -27.69
C PRO A 31 -2.44 10.61 -29.15
N ASN A 32 -1.32 10.64 -29.88
CA ASN A 32 -1.29 11.11 -31.26
C ASN A 32 -2.08 10.15 -32.17
N SER A 33 -3.24 10.59 -32.64
CA SER A 33 -4.12 9.87 -33.58
C SER A 33 -3.48 9.59 -34.96
N SER A 34 -2.33 10.18 -35.29
CA SER A 34 -1.73 10.14 -36.63
C SER A 34 -0.85 8.92 -36.91
N LYS A 35 -0.55 8.09 -35.92
CA LYS A 35 0.16 6.82 -36.10
C LYS A 35 -0.70 5.70 -35.58
N SER A 36 -0.69 4.57 -36.29
CA SER A 36 -1.34 3.27 -36.00
C SER A 36 -0.97 2.64 -34.64
N HIS A 37 -0.57 3.42 -33.63
CA HIS A 37 -0.29 2.96 -32.29
C HIS A 37 -1.58 2.92 -31.46
N LYS A 38 -1.81 1.81 -30.76
CA LYS A 38 -2.94 1.56 -29.86
C LYS A 38 -2.83 2.39 -28.57
N ASP A 39 -2.41 3.65 -28.63
CA ASP A 39 -2.11 4.48 -27.45
C ASP A 39 -3.35 5.07 -26.79
N ASN A 40 -4.55 4.72 -27.27
CA ASN A 40 -5.79 5.03 -26.59
C ASN A 40 -5.85 4.22 -25.29
N PHE A 41 -5.82 4.93 -24.17
CA PHE A 41 -6.18 4.41 -22.86
C PHE A 41 -7.09 5.41 -22.16
N GLU A 42 -8.08 4.89 -21.44
CA GLU A 42 -8.82 5.64 -20.44
C GLU A 42 -8.12 5.44 -19.10
N PHE A 43 -8.04 6.50 -18.30
CA PHE A 43 -7.56 6.41 -16.95
C PHE A 43 -8.51 7.07 -15.96
N GLU A 44 -8.45 6.59 -14.72
CA GLU A 44 -9.19 7.10 -13.59
C GLU A 44 -8.21 7.21 -12.41
N ALA A 45 -8.20 8.33 -11.71
CA ALA A 45 -7.25 8.56 -10.62
C ALA A 45 -7.93 8.46 -9.24
N HIS A 46 -7.21 7.89 -8.28
CA HIS A 46 -7.65 7.71 -6.90
C HIS A 46 -6.55 8.10 -5.93
N ILE A 47 -6.87 8.97 -4.99
CA ILE A 47 -6.02 9.32 -3.85
C ILE A 47 -6.70 8.79 -2.59
N TYR A 48 -6.01 7.94 -1.85
CA TYR A 48 -6.48 7.43 -0.55
C TYR A 48 -5.76 8.18 0.56
N PHE A 49 -6.49 9.06 1.24
CA PHE A 49 -5.98 9.89 2.31
C PHE A 49 -6.21 9.23 3.66
N ASP A 50 -5.13 8.78 4.30
CA ASP A 50 -5.17 8.14 5.62
C ASP A 50 -5.32 9.18 6.75
N ASP A 51 -6.13 8.84 7.75
CA ASP A 51 -6.39 9.66 8.96
C ASP A 51 -6.87 11.09 8.64
N ALA A 52 -7.84 11.22 7.75
CA ALA A 52 -8.33 12.49 7.22
C ALA A 52 -9.07 13.37 8.27
N PHE A 53 -9.50 12.78 9.40
CA PHE A 53 -10.38 13.42 10.38
C PHE A 53 -9.76 13.42 11.78
N HIS A 54 -10.00 14.49 12.53
CA HIS A 54 -9.69 14.60 13.95
C HIS A 54 -10.91 15.06 14.74
N LEU A 55 -10.91 14.82 16.05
CA LEU A 55 -11.93 15.35 16.95
C LEU A 55 -11.50 16.75 17.41
N THR A 56 -12.46 17.67 17.57
CA THR A 56 -12.21 18.99 18.18
C THR A 56 -11.62 18.88 19.58
N ASN A 57 -11.00 19.97 20.05
CA ASN A 57 -10.27 20.02 21.31
C ASN A 57 -11.07 19.40 22.48
N PRO A 58 -10.42 18.66 23.39
CA PRO A 58 -11.07 18.00 24.52
C PRO A 58 -11.73 18.95 25.53
N ASN A 59 -11.56 20.27 25.37
CA ASN A 59 -12.19 21.31 26.19
C ASN A 59 -13.58 21.72 25.68
N ASP A 60 -13.97 21.30 24.47
CA ASP A 60 -15.33 21.50 23.98
C ASP A 60 -16.25 20.40 24.52
N ASN A 61 -17.41 20.79 25.07
CA ASN A 61 -18.41 19.86 25.60
C ASN A 61 -18.98 18.88 24.55
N VAL A 62 -18.72 19.13 23.26
CA VAL A 62 -19.12 18.28 22.13
C VAL A 62 -17.89 18.00 21.29
N GLN A 63 -17.43 16.75 21.28
CA GLN A 63 -16.38 16.30 20.37
C GLN A 63 -16.95 16.20 18.96
N LYS A 64 -16.45 17.04 18.06
CA LYS A 64 -16.92 17.14 16.67
C LYS A 64 -15.86 16.61 15.72
N ARG A 65 -16.31 15.92 14.67
CA ARG A 65 -15.45 15.41 13.60
C ARG A 65 -15.11 16.55 12.64
N VAL A 66 -13.83 16.89 12.54
CA VAL A 66 -13.32 17.96 11.67
C VAL A 66 -12.16 17.42 10.84
N LEU A 67 -11.97 17.97 9.64
CA LEU A 67 -10.85 17.58 8.79
C LEU A 67 -9.52 18.01 9.36
N ASN A 68 -8.53 17.14 9.21
CA ASN A 68 -7.17 17.48 9.56
C ASN A 68 -6.60 18.59 8.64
N GLN A 69 -5.52 19.22 9.07
CA GLN A 69 -4.88 20.30 8.31
C GLN A 69 -4.36 19.83 6.94
N TYR A 70 -3.92 18.58 6.82
CA TYR A 70 -3.33 18.06 5.58
C TYR A 70 -4.36 17.91 4.46
N VAL A 71 -5.60 17.52 4.78
CA VAL A 71 -6.69 17.49 3.81
C VAL A 71 -7.06 18.90 3.38
N LYS A 72 -7.05 19.89 4.29
CA LYS A 72 -7.25 21.30 3.90
C LYS A 72 -6.15 21.76 2.94
N ASN A 73 -4.90 21.46 3.25
CA ASN A 73 -3.77 21.75 2.36
C ASN A 73 -3.91 21.07 1.00
N LEU A 74 -4.40 19.82 0.96
CA LEU A 74 -4.67 19.10 -0.30
C LEU A 74 -5.70 19.83 -1.16
N VAL A 75 -6.81 20.28 -0.56
CA VAL A 75 -7.88 21.01 -1.27
C VAL A 75 -7.36 22.33 -1.83
N CYS A 76 -6.61 23.10 -1.05
CA CYS A 76 -5.99 24.34 -1.54
C CYS A 76 -4.99 24.06 -2.68
N THR A 77 -4.13 23.05 -2.52
CA THR A 77 -3.15 22.66 -3.57
C THR A 77 -3.86 22.21 -4.85
N MET A 78 -4.98 21.51 -4.71
CA MET A 78 -5.82 21.08 -5.83
C MET A 78 -6.43 22.28 -6.57
N GLU A 79 -6.95 23.29 -5.85
CA GLU A 79 -7.46 24.54 -6.46
C GLU A 79 -6.38 25.27 -7.26
N ASP A 80 -5.19 25.44 -6.68
CA ASP A 80 -4.08 26.14 -7.34
C ASP A 80 -3.67 25.44 -8.63
N ILE A 81 -3.50 24.12 -8.60
CA ILE A 81 -3.13 23.32 -9.78
C ILE A 81 -4.27 23.35 -10.81
N TYR A 82 -5.52 23.22 -10.37
CA TYR A 82 -6.67 23.25 -11.26
C TYR A 82 -6.72 24.55 -12.07
N ARG A 83 -6.49 25.69 -11.42
CA ARG A 83 -6.44 27.01 -12.07
C ARG A 83 -5.34 27.10 -13.12
N ILE A 84 -4.13 26.62 -12.79
CA ILE A 84 -2.99 26.62 -13.71
C ILE A 84 -3.34 25.87 -15.00
N PHE A 85 -3.82 24.63 -14.88
CA PHE A 85 -4.13 23.80 -16.06
C PHE A 85 -5.38 24.26 -16.82
N SER A 86 -6.32 24.90 -16.15
CA SER A 86 -7.52 25.49 -16.78
C SER A 86 -7.17 26.73 -17.61
N HIS A 87 -6.33 27.63 -17.08
CA HIS A 87 -5.82 28.78 -17.84
C HIS A 87 -5.00 28.34 -19.05
N GLU A 88 -4.16 27.31 -18.93
CA GLU A 88 -3.46 26.74 -20.08
C GLU A 88 -4.43 26.22 -21.17
N LYS A 89 -5.53 25.58 -20.78
CA LYS A 89 -6.55 25.08 -21.71
C LYS A 89 -7.28 26.22 -22.43
N GLN A 90 -7.65 27.29 -21.70
CA GLN A 90 -8.28 28.48 -22.26
C GLN A 90 -7.34 29.20 -23.25
N SER A 91 -6.06 29.35 -22.91
CA SER A 91 -5.04 29.94 -23.81
C SER A 91 -4.86 29.17 -25.12
N LEU A 92 -5.24 27.89 -25.17
CA LEU A 92 -5.13 27.06 -26.38
C LEU A 92 -6.38 27.11 -27.28
N LYS A 93 -7.50 27.64 -26.80
CA LYS A 93 -8.80 27.55 -27.49
C LYS A 93 -9.33 28.85 -28.08
N ASP A 94 -8.73 30.03 -27.81
CA ASP A 94 -9.24 31.34 -28.25
C ASP A 94 -10.75 31.55 -27.96
N GLU A 95 -11.31 30.84 -26.97
CA GLU A 95 -12.71 30.90 -26.58
C GLU A 95 -12.80 31.49 -25.16
N GLN A 96 -13.51 32.62 -25.05
CA GLN A 96 -14.01 33.15 -23.77
C GLN A 96 -15.24 32.31 -23.37
N GLU A 97 -15.02 31.16 -22.73
CA GLU A 97 -16.06 30.60 -21.87
C GLU A 97 -16.08 31.43 -20.57
N ASP A 98 -17.27 31.85 -20.15
CA ASP A 98 -17.52 32.51 -18.87
C ASP A 98 -16.88 31.70 -17.73
N ASP A 99 -16.48 32.38 -16.65
CA ASP A 99 -15.99 31.77 -15.39
C ASP A 99 -17.13 30.96 -14.73
N ASP A 100 -17.54 29.86 -15.36
CA ASP A 100 -18.47 28.91 -14.80
C ASP A 100 -17.79 28.29 -13.57
N ILE A 101 -18.40 28.54 -12.41
CA ILE A 101 -17.95 27.97 -11.14
C ILE A 101 -17.88 26.45 -11.31
N VAL A 102 -16.67 25.91 -11.21
CA VAL A 102 -16.42 24.49 -11.38
C VAL A 102 -17.07 23.76 -10.21
N LYS A 103 -18.12 23.00 -10.54
CA LYS A 103 -18.82 22.15 -9.58
C LYS A 103 -18.07 20.84 -9.42
N GLN A 104 -17.74 20.52 -8.19
CA GLN A 104 -17.11 19.26 -7.79
C GLN A 104 -18.00 18.57 -6.76
N THR A 105 -17.90 17.26 -6.64
CA THR A 105 -18.86 16.50 -5.82
C THR A 105 -18.23 16.04 -4.51
N ILE A 106 -18.97 16.12 -3.41
CA ILE A 106 -18.58 15.55 -2.11
C ILE A 106 -19.67 14.60 -1.59
N MET A 107 -19.24 13.47 -1.04
CA MET A 107 -20.11 12.41 -0.54
C MET A 107 -19.62 11.92 0.83
N GLU A 108 -20.54 11.67 1.75
CA GLU A 108 -20.26 10.87 2.94
C GLU A 108 -20.20 9.39 2.54
N THR A 109 -19.27 8.64 3.11
CA THR A 109 -19.11 7.20 2.81
C THR A 109 -18.99 6.38 4.09
N PRO A 110 -19.30 5.07 4.06
CA PRO A 110 -19.16 4.20 5.23
C PRO A 110 -17.76 4.21 5.85
N TYR A 111 -16.72 4.48 5.06
CA TYR A 111 -15.33 4.54 5.53
C TYR A 111 -14.85 5.94 5.91
N GLY A 112 -15.63 6.99 5.67
CA GLY A 112 -15.22 8.38 5.94
C GLY A 112 -15.90 9.39 5.02
N GLY A 113 -15.26 9.75 3.91
CA GLY A 113 -15.80 10.68 2.91
C GLY A 113 -15.14 10.50 1.55
N ARG A 114 -15.75 11.05 0.50
CA ARG A 114 -15.19 11.02 -0.86
C ARG A 114 -15.40 12.37 -1.53
N ILE A 115 -14.34 12.93 -2.09
CA ILE A 115 -14.41 14.08 -3.00
C ILE A 115 -14.17 13.56 -4.42
N THR A 116 -14.97 14.00 -5.37
CA THR A 116 -14.83 13.65 -6.79
C THR A 116 -14.56 14.91 -7.57
N TYR A 117 -13.42 14.91 -8.26
CA TYR A 117 -12.99 16.00 -9.11
C TYR A 117 -13.11 15.60 -10.58
N THR A 118 -13.84 16.37 -11.36
CA THR A 118 -13.76 16.34 -12.82
C THR A 118 -12.60 17.24 -13.23
N LEU A 119 -11.56 16.67 -13.84
CA LEU A 119 -10.35 17.38 -14.27
C LEU A 119 -10.61 18.20 -15.55
N PRO A 120 -9.78 19.22 -15.86
CA PRO A 120 -10.02 20.14 -16.97
C PRO A 120 -10.19 19.47 -18.35
N TYR A 121 -9.58 18.31 -18.59
CA TYR A 121 -9.68 17.58 -19.86
C TYR A 121 -10.66 16.39 -19.80
N GLY A 122 -11.41 16.24 -18.70
CA GLY A 122 -12.56 15.34 -18.58
C GLY A 122 -12.32 14.03 -17.83
N ASN A 123 -11.08 13.71 -17.44
CA ASN A 123 -10.84 12.53 -16.59
C ASN A 123 -11.27 12.81 -15.14
N ILE A 124 -11.52 11.74 -14.38
CA ILE A 124 -12.03 11.83 -13.01
C ILE A 124 -10.93 11.49 -11.99
N LEU A 125 -10.85 12.29 -10.93
CA LEU A 125 -10.02 12.06 -9.76
C LEU A 125 -10.90 11.89 -8.51
N TYR A 126 -10.82 10.73 -7.87
CA TYR A 126 -11.48 10.44 -6.60
C TYR A 126 -10.50 10.59 -5.43
N VAL A 127 -10.85 11.42 -4.45
CA VAL A 127 -10.12 11.54 -3.18
C VAL A 127 -10.94 10.85 -2.10
N HIS A 128 -10.46 9.69 -1.64
CA HIS A 128 -11.07 8.90 -0.58
C HIS A 128 -10.49 9.35 0.78
N LEU A 129 -11.32 10.01 1.59
CA LEU A 129 -10.97 10.48 2.93
C LEU A 129 -11.29 9.39 3.95
N LYS A 130 -10.26 8.78 4.54
CA LYS A 130 -10.43 7.67 5.48
C LYS A 130 -10.56 8.17 6.91
N ASP A 131 -11.57 7.67 7.61
CA ASP A 131 -11.74 7.91 9.05
C ASP A 131 -11.14 6.76 9.87
N LYS A 132 -10.13 7.09 10.70
CA LYS A 132 -9.46 6.11 11.56
C LYS A 132 -10.38 5.45 12.58
N GLN A 133 -11.50 6.10 12.93
CA GLN A 133 -12.49 5.54 13.86
C GLN A 133 -13.38 4.50 13.18
N LYS A 134 -13.61 4.65 11.86
CA LYS A 134 -14.48 3.74 11.09
C LYS A 134 -13.69 2.57 10.49
N ILE A 135 -12.47 2.82 10.00
CA ILE A 135 -11.68 1.82 9.27
C ILE A 135 -10.19 1.85 9.64
N ARG A 136 -9.48 0.76 9.33
CA ARG A 136 -8.02 0.66 9.48
C ARG A 136 -7.30 1.72 8.65
N HIS A 137 -6.43 2.46 9.32
CA HIS A 137 -5.50 3.40 8.71
C HIS A 137 -4.21 2.69 8.29
N LYS A 138 -3.41 3.35 7.43
CA LYS A 138 -2.11 2.96 6.84
C LYS A 138 -2.20 2.54 5.35
N LYS A 139 -1.09 2.77 4.65
CA LYS A 139 -0.89 2.49 3.21
C LYS A 139 -1.40 1.11 2.78
N ARG A 140 -1.03 0.04 3.50
CA ARG A 140 -1.46 -1.34 3.18
C ARG A 140 -2.99 -1.50 3.12
N TRP A 141 -3.71 -0.92 4.07
CA TRP A 141 -5.18 -1.02 4.12
C TRP A 141 -5.84 -0.14 3.06
N SER A 142 -5.22 0.99 2.72
CA SER A 142 -5.59 1.79 1.54
C SER A 142 -5.38 1.01 0.23
N GLN A 143 -4.33 0.19 0.14
CA GLN A 143 -4.09 -0.68 -1.01
C GLN A 143 -5.13 -1.79 -1.15
N ILE A 144 -5.49 -2.45 -0.04
CA ILE A 144 -6.58 -3.43 -0.01
C ILE A 144 -7.90 -2.78 -0.46
N MET A 145 -8.17 -1.57 0.02
CA MET A 145 -9.39 -0.82 -0.30
C MET A 145 -9.55 -0.61 -1.81
N TYR A 146 -8.53 -0.13 -2.51
CA TYR A 146 -8.63 0.06 -3.96
C TYR A 146 -8.62 -1.24 -4.75
N MET A 147 -7.90 -2.28 -4.30
CA MET A 147 -7.87 -3.56 -5.02
C MET A 147 -9.26 -4.20 -5.02
N TYR A 148 -9.94 -4.24 -3.87
CA TYR A 148 -11.30 -4.77 -3.80
C TYR A 148 -12.32 -3.86 -4.47
N TYR A 149 -12.21 -2.54 -4.33
CA TYR A 149 -13.16 -1.62 -4.94
C TYR A 149 -13.06 -1.61 -6.47
N LEU A 150 -11.86 -1.44 -7.01
CA LEU A 150 -11.66 -1.28 -8.45
C LEU A 150 -11.77 -2.61 -9.21
N LEU A 151 -11.13 -3.66 -8.69
CA LEU A 151 -11.13 -4.96 -9.36
C LEU A 151 -12.31 -5.84 -8.92
N GLY A 152 -12.69 -5.77 -7.65
CA GLY A 152 -13.75 -6.60 -7.07
C GLY A 152 -15.15 -6.03 -7.29
N TRP A 153 -15.34 -4.70 -7.24
CA TRP A 153 -16.65 -4.07 -7.45
C TRP A 153 -16.78 -3.41 -8.82
N LYS A 154 -15.97 -2.41 -9.18
CA LYS A 154 -16.12 -1.66 -10.46
C LYS A 154 -16.00 -2.57 -11.69
N LEU A 155 -14.93 -3.38 -11.76
CA LEU A 155 -14.71 -4.27 -12.90
C LEU A 155 -15.80 -5.36 -13.00
N ASN A 156 -16.26 -5.89 -11.87
CA ASN A 156 -17.33 -6.90 -11.84
C ASN A 156 -18.73 -6.31 -12.06
N LYS A 157 -19.01 -5.07 -11.63
CA LYS A 157 -20.27 -4.36 -11.94
C LYS A 157 -20.38 -4.16 -13.45
N LYS A 158 -19.29 -3.73 -14.10
CA LYS A 158 -19.20 -3.67 -15.57
C LYS A 158 -19.49 -5.04 -16.21
N TYR A 159 -19.00 -6.13 -15.63
CA TYR A 159 -19.32 -7.49 -16.08
C TYR A 159 -20.81 -7.83 -15.94
N MET A 160 -21.43 -7.56 -14.79
CA MET A 160 -22.86 -7.83 -14.59
C MET A 160 -23.73 -7.07 -15.59
N THR A 161 -23.38 -5.80 -15.86
CA THR A 161 -24.03 -5.01 -16.92
C THR A 161 -23.82 -5.58 -18.32
N LEU A 162 -22.62 -6.13 -18.61
CA LEU A 162 -22.32 -6.79 -19.89
C LEU A 162 -23.06 -8.12 -20.04
N SER A 163 -23.21 -8.90 -18.97
CA SER A 163 -23.97 -10.16 -18.97
C SER A 163 -25.44 -9.97 -19.31
N GLY A 164 -26.01 -8.80 -19.04
CA GLY A 164 -27.36 -8.44 -19.49
C GLY A 164 -27.45 -8.07 -20.97
N LYS A 165 -26.32 -7.84 -21.65
CA LYS A 165 -26.24 -7.46 -23.07
C LYS A 165 -25.93 -8.63 -24.02
N PHE A 166 -25.36 -9.72 -23.51
CA PHE A 166 -25.01 -10.91 -24.30
C PHE A 166 -25.89 -12.08 -23.87
N GLU A 167 -26.47 -12.81 -24.83
CA GLU A 167 -27.32 -13.96 -24.56
C GLU A 167 -26.52 -15.20 -24.10
N ASP A 168 -25.24 -15.29 -24.48
CA ASP A 168 -24.39 -16.46 -24.21
C ASP A 168 -23.38 -16.22 -23.06
N GLU A 169 -23.42 -17.09 -22.05
CA GLU A 169 -22.53 -17.08 -20.88
C GLU A 169 -21.04 -17.21 -21.24
N ILE A 170 -20.73 -17.93 -22.33
CA ILE A 170 -19.36 -18.12 -22.83
C ILE A 170 -18.80 -16.81 -23.40
N SER A 171 -19.61 -16.04 -24.13
CA SER A 171 -19.21 -14.75 -24.70
C SER A 171 -18.89 -13.75 -23.60
N THR A 172 -19.74 -13.69 -22.58
CA THR A 172 -19.56 -12.82 -21.42
C THR A 172 -18.29 -13.19 -20.62
N THR A 173 -18.03 -14.48 -20.44
CA THR A 173 -16.83 -14.96 -19.73
C THR A 173 -15.54 -14.58 -20.48
N ASN A 174 -15.52 -14.71 -21.81
CA ASN A 174 -14.38 -14.32 -22.63
C ASN A 174 -14.19 -12.79 -22.66
N ALA A 175 -15.27 -12.03 -22.70
CA ALA A 175 -15.23 -10.57 -22.59
C ALA A 175 -14.65 -10.13 -21.24
N LEU A 176 -15.06 -10.76 -20.14
CA LEU A 176 -14.51 -10.50 -18.80
C LEU A 176 -13.02 -10.79 -18.72
N LYS A 177 -12.59 -11.93 -19.24
CA LYS A 177 -11.18 -12.29 -19.27
C LYS A 177 -10.36 -11.23 -20.02
N THR A 178 -10.86 -10.80 -21.18
CA THR A 178 -10.23 -9.75 -21.99
C THR A 178 -10.18 -8.41 -21.25
N GLU A 179 -11.23 -8.03 -20.53
CA GLU A 179 -11.26 -6.80 -19.71
C GLU A 179 -10.26 -6.88 -18.55
N LYS A 180 -10.16 -8.02 -17.85
CA LYS A 180 -9.15 -8.25 -16.80
C LYS A 180 -7.72 -8.16 -17.33
N GLU A 181 -7.49 -8.65 -18.53
CA GLU A 181 -6.17 -8.58 -19.18
C GLU A 181 -5.81 -7.15 -19.63
N ASN A 182 -6.81 -6.30 -19.92
CA ASN A 182 -6.64 -4.92 -20.39
C ASN A 182 -6.93 -3.83 -19.34
N THR A 183 -7.05 -4.23 -18.08
CA THR A 183 -7.20 -3.34 -16.92
C THR A 183 -5.93 -3.36 -16.09
N TYR A 184 -5.46 -2.19 -15.71
CA TYR A 184 -4.20 -2.02 -14.97
C TYR A 184 -4.38 -1.14 -13.73
N ILE A 185 -3.63 -1.40 -12.68
CA ILE A 185 -3.49 -0.55 -11.49
C ILE A 185 -2.07 0.01 -11.45
N LEU A 186 -1.93 1.33 -11.49
CA LEU A 186 -0.68 2.03 -11.24
C LEU A 186 -0.62 2.43 -9.77
N ALA A 187 0.20 1.75 -8.97
CA ALA A 187 0.42 2.08 -7.58
C ALA A 187 1.46 3.21 -7.44
N LEU A 188 1.07 4.28 -6.73
CA LEU A 188 1.80 5.53 -6.56
C LEU A 188 1.99 5.89 -5.07
N ASP A 189 3.09 6.58 -4.74
CA ASP A 189 3.23 7.26 -3.44
C ASP A 189 2.87 8.75 -3.59
N GLY A 190 2.52 9.39 -2.47
CA GLY A 190 2.10 10.80 -2.41
C GLY A 190 3.14 11.81 -2.88
N ASP A 191 4.42 11.42 -2.97
CA ASP A 191 5.56 12.27 -3.35
C ASP A 191 6.07 12.01 -4.78
N THR A 192 5.37 11.17 -5.55
CA THR A 192 5.83 10.71 -6.87
C THR A 192 5.56 11.75 -7.96
N ASP A 193 6.61 12.19 -8.65
CA ASP A 193 6.53 13.00 -9.88
C ASP A 193 6.80 12.14 -11.12
N PHE A 194 5.91 12.16 -12.11
CA PHE A 194 6.07 11.39 -13.33
C PHE A 194 5.52 12.12 -14.57
N GLN A 195 5.97 11.64 -15.74
CA GLN A 195 5.52 12.13 -17.04
C GLN A 195 4.63 11.08 -17.73
N PRO A 196 3.66 11.49 -18.56
CA PRO A 196 2.80 10.55 -19.30
C PRO A 196 3.59 9.51 -20.12
N SER A 197 4.72 9.90 -20.68
CA SER A 197 5.63 9.00 -21.41
C SER A 197 6.14 7.84 -20.56
N ALA A 198 6.38 8.04 -19.26
CA ALA A 198 6.81 6.99 -18.35
C ALA A 198 5.71 5.93 -18.14
N LEU A 199 4.45 6.36 -18.01
CA LEU A 199 3.32 5.45 -17.91
C LEU A 199 3.15 4.62 -19.19
N ILE A 200 3.23 5.28 -20.35
CA ILE A 200 3.09 4.60 -21.66
C ILE A 200 4.15 3.51 -21.83
N LEU A 201 5.40 3.77 -21.39
CA LEU A 201 6.44 2.74 -21.42
C LEU A 201 6.07 1.50 -20.58
N LEU A 202 5.44 1.67 -19.42
CA LEU A 202 4.97 0.53 -18.61
C LEU A 202 3.81 -0.21 -19.29
N VAL A 203 2.86 0.54 -19.84
CA VAL A 203 1.70 -0.01 -20.56
C VAL A 203 2.17 -0.80 -21.78
N ASP A 204 3.10 -0.28 -22.57
CA ASP A 204 3.67 -0.95 -23.74
C ASP A 204 4.38 -2.26 -23.38
N ARG A 205 5.04 -2.30 -22.21
CA ARG A 205 5.68 -3.53 -21.71
C ARG A 205 4.63 -4.59 -21.39
N LEU A 206 3.55 -4.23 -20.69
CA LEU A 206 2.48 -5.17 -20.39
C LEU A 206 1.67 -5.57 -21.64
N ARG A 207 1.48 -4.67 -22.60
CA ARG A 207 0.83 -5.00 -23.88
C ARG A 207 1.65 -5.96 -24.73
N ARG A 208 2.99 -5.81 -24.72
CA ARG A 208 3.90 -6.67 -25.48
C ARG A 208 3.98 -8.08 -24.90
N TYR A 209 3.86 -8.22 -23.59
CA TYR A 209 4.02 -9.49 -22.89
C TYR A 209 2.75 -9.83 -22.08
N PRO A 210 1.80 -10.60 -22.65
CA PRO A 210 0.52 -10.93 -22.00
C PRO A 210 0.68 -11.64 -20.65
N ASP A 211 1.68 -12.51 -20.52
CA ASP A 211 1.93 -13.30 -19.31
C ASP A 211 2.61 -12.49 -18.19
N VAL A 212 3.03 -11.25 -18.46
CA VAL A 212 3.62 -10.38 -17.44
C VAL A 212 2.51 -9.74 -16.61
N GLY A 213 2.56 -10.00 -15.30
CA GLY A 213 1.59 -9.50 -14.32
C GLY A 213 1.90 -8.10 -13.76
N ALA A 214 3.16 -7.65 -13.80
CA ALA A 214 3.56 -6.33 -13.31
C ALA A 214 4.78 -5.76 -14.04
N ALA A 215 4.83 -4.44 -14.16
CA ALA A 215 5.96 -3.68 -14.69
C ALA A 215 6.29 -2.52 -13.75
N CYS A 216 7.56 -2.41 -13.36
CA CYS A 216 8.02 -1.37 -12.42
C CYS A 216 8.82 -0.30 -13.16
N GLY A 217 8.51 0.96 -12.88
CA GLY A 217 9.34 2.08 -13.30
C GLY A 217 10.61 2.19 -12.47
N ARG A 218 11.66 2.78 -13.05
CA ARG A 218 12.84 3.17 -12.29
C ARG A 218 12.59 4.51 -11.62
N ILE A 219 12.85 4.58 -10.33
CA ILE A 219 12.70 5.80 -9.53
C ILE A 219 14.08 6.32 -9.16
N HIS A 220 14.23 7.64 -9.20
CA HIS A 220 15.45 8.30 -8.77
C HIS A 220 15.11 9.41 -7.78
N PRO A 221 15.75 9.45 -6.60
CA PRO A 221 15.51 10.52 -5.65
C PRO A 221 16.03 11.84 -6.24
N THR A 222 15.23 12.89 -6.09
CA THR A 222 15.57 14.26 -6.48
C THR A 222 16.17 15.00 -5.28
N GLY A 223 17.06 15.97 -5.54
CA GLY A 223 17.75 16.73 -4.49
C GLY A 223 19.27 16.54 -4.46
N THR A 224 19.89 17.14 -3.44
CA THR A 224 21.34 17.25 -3.27
C THR A 224 21.77 16.87 -1.87
N GLY A 225 22.91 16.20 -1.74
CA GLY A 225 23.54 15.88 -0.45
C GLY A 225 24.01 14.43 -0.35
N PRO A 226 24.85 14.11 0.65
CA PRO A 226 25.44 12.77 0.81
C PRO A 226 24.39 11.67 0.99
N MET A 227 23.30 11.95 1.71
CA MET A 227 22.19 11.00 1.89
C MET A 227 21.49 10.68 0.56
N VAL A 228 21.22 11.71 -0.25
CA VAL A 228 20.61 11.53 -1.58
C VAL A 228 21.54 10.74 -2.51
N TRP A 229 22.86 10.97 -2.43
CA TRP A 229 23.82 10.20 -3.20
C TRP A 229 23.85 8.72 -2.80
N TYR A 230 23.82 8.44 -1.50
CA TYR A 230 23.71 7.06 -1.00
C TYR A 230 22.41 6.40 -1.48
N GLN A 231 21.27 7.08 -1.39
CA GLN A 231 20.00 6.57 -1.90
C GLN A 231 20.06 6.33 -3.41
N LYS A 232 20.63 7.25 -4.22
CA LYS A 232 20.82 7.05 -5.67
C LYS A 232 21.64 5.80 -5.96
N PHE A 233 22.70 5.56 -5.19
CA PHE A 233 23.53 4.36 -5.31
C PHE A 233 22.73 3.10 -4.94
N GLU A 234 22.03 3.09 -3.81
CA GLU A 234 21.20 1.97 -3.36
C GLU A 234 20.12 1.60 -4.39
N TYR A 235 19.38 2.60 -4.89
CA TYR A 235 18.37 2.40 -5.93
C TYR A 235 18.99 1.90 -7.25
N ALA A 236 20.18 2.38 -7.63
CA ALA A 236 20.87 1.91 -8.82
C ALA A 236 21.34 0.45 -8.68
N VAL A 237 21.89 0.06 -7.53
CA VAL A 237 22.27 -1.32 -7.21
C VAL A 237 21.05 -2.23 -7.23
N GLY A 238 19.97 -1.86 -6.55
CA GLY A 238 18.72 -2.63 -6.55
C GLY A 238 18.16 -2.80 -7.96
N HIS A 239 18.17 -1.75 -8.78
CA HIS A 239 17.63 -1.82 -10.13
C HIS A 239 18.52 -2.61 -11.10
N TRP A 240 19.84 -2.43 -11.07
CA TRP A 240 20.73 -3.06 -12.06
C TRP A 240 21.20 -4.45 -11.68
N LEU A 241 21.41 -4.73 -10.39
CA LEU A 241 21.90 -6.03 -9.93
C LEU A 241 20.75 -6.92 -9.46
N GLN A 242 19.91 -6.41 -8.56
CA GLN A 242 18.85 -7.22 -7.97
C GLN A 242 17.72 -7.50 -8.98
N LYS A 243 17.22 -6.51 -9.73
CA LYS A 243 16.14 -6.75 -10.69
C LYS A 243 16.55 -7.53 -11.93
N THR A 244 17.78 -7.35 -12.40
CA THR A 244 18.30 -8.19 -13.49
C THR A 244 18.36 -9.65 -13.04
N ALA A 245 18.80 -9.92 -11.81
CA ALA A 245 18.78 -11.26 -11.24
C ALA A 245 17.35 -11.81 -11.10
N GLU A 246 16.41 -11.02 -10.57
CA GLU A 246 14.99 -11.41 -10.45
C GLU A 246 14.34 -11.70 -11.81
N HIS A 247 14.67 -10.91 -12.85
CA HIS A 247 14.19 -11.13 -14.21
C HIS A 247 14.73 -12.43 -14.81
N VAL A 248 16.03 -12.71 -14.66
CA VAL A 248 16.64 -13.99 -15.11
C VAL A 248 16.01 -15.18 -14.38
N LEU A 249 15.64 -15.01 -13.12
CA LEU A 249 15.00 -16.05 -12.31
C LEU A 249 13.48 -16.16 -12.53
N GLY A 250 12.88 -15.25 -13.29
CA GLY A 250 11.42 -15.21 -13.52
C GLY A 250 10.60 -14.94 -12.26
N CYS A 251 11.22 -14.45 -11.18
CA CYS A 251 10.58 -14.23 -9.89
C CYS A 251 10.93 -12.84 -9.36
N VAL A 252 9.94 -11.94 -9.40
CA VAL A 252 10.03 -10.59 -8.83
C VAL A 252 9.66 -10.68 -7.35
N LEU A 253 10.65 -10.53 -6.47
CA LEU A 253 10.46 -10.66 -5.01
C LEU A 253 9.74 -9.45 -4.40
N CYS A 254 9.93 -8.30 -5.02
CA CYS A 254 9.28 -7.04 -4.70
C CYS A 254 9.22 -6.23 -5.98
N SER A 255 8.16 -5.49 -6.22
CA SER A 255 8.10 -4.48 -7.27
C SER A 255 8.48 -3.15 -6.63
N PRO A 256 9.79 -2.79 -6.52
CA PRO A 256 10.18 -1.60 -5.81
C PRO A 256 9.83 -0.39 -6.66
N GLY A 257 9.28 0.58 -5.96
CA GLY A 257 9.01 1.89 -6.51
C GLY A 257 7.53 2.20 -6.42
N CYS A 258 7.28 3.39 -5.91
CA CYS A 258 6.05 4.16 -6.00
C CYS A 258 5.59 4.48 -7.44
N PHE A 259 5.97 3.67 -8.42
CA PHE A 259 5.58 3.79 -9.82
C PHE A 259 5.55 2.39 -10.45
N SER A 260 4.61 1.56 -9.99
CA SER A 260 4.50 0.16 -10.38
C SER A 260 3.12 -0.13 -10.98
N LEU A 261 3.09 -0.64 -12.21
CA LEU A 261 1.87 -0.96 -12.95
C LEU A 261 1.59 -2.47 -12.87
N TYR A 262 0.41 -2.84 -12.38
CA TYR A 262 -0.03 -4.21 -12.20
C TYR A 262 -1.21 -4.53 -13.12
N ARG A 263 -1.22 -5.71 -13.74
CA ARG A 263 -2.36 -6.21 -14.51
C ARG A 263 -3.44 -6.72 -13.57
N ALA A 264 -4.70 -6.35 -13.81
CA ALA A 264 -5.83 -6.82 -13.01
C ALA A 264 -5.94 -8.35 -13.02
N ALA A 265 -5.73 -9.01 -14.16
CA ALA A 265 -5.72 -10.47 -14.24
C ALA A 265 -4.72 -11.14 -13.28
N ALA A 266 -3.54 -10.54 -13.05
CA ALA A 266 -2.54 -11.06 -12.14
C ALA A 266 -2.88 -10.78 -10.66
N LEU A 267 -3.48 -9.62 -10.37
CA LEU A 267 -3.93 -9.30 -9.01
C LEU A 267 -5.16 -10.12 -8.59
N MET A 268 -6.04 -10.43 -9.54
CA MET A 268 -7.25 -11.24 -9.33
C MET A 268 -7.00 -12.75 -9.38
N ASP A 269 -5.74 -13.17 -9.51
CA ASP A 269 -5.36 -14.58 -9.49
C ASP A 269 -5.54 -15.18 -8.08
N ASP A 270 -5.57 -16.50 -8.01
CA ASP A 270 -5.98 -17.24 -6.83
C ASP A 270 -5.14 -16.88 -5.60
N ASN A 271 -5.84 -16.46 -4.54
CA ASN A 271 -5.28 -16.09 -3.25
C ASN A 271 -4.30 -14.91 -3.22
N VAL A 272 -4.12 -14.15 -4.32
CA VAL A 272 -3.18 -13.01 -4.34
C VAL A 272 -3.64 -11.90 -3.38
N VAL A 273 -4.81 -11.30 -3.62
CA VAL A 273 -5.35 -10.25 -2.73
C VAL A 273 -5.64 -10.81 -1.33
N LYS A 274 -6.14 -12.06 -1.26
CA LYS A 274 -6.42 -12.72 0.02
C LYS A 274 -5.16 -12.84 0.89
N LYS A 275 -4.03 -13.28 0.33
CA LYS A 275 -2.75 -13.32 1.05
C LYS A 275 -2.35 -11.92 1.53
N TYR A 276 -2.58 -10.90 0.72
CA TYR A 276 -2.30 -9.51 1.07
C TYR A 276 -3.17 -8.98 2.24
N THR A 277 -4.33 -9.56 2.50
CA THR A 277 -5.20 -9.21 3.65
C THR A 277 -4.84 -9.88 4.99
N THR A 278 -3.87 -10.80 5.02
CA THR A 278 -3.56 -11.58 6.22
C THR A 278 -3.01 -10.71 7.36
N LYS A 279 -3.55 -10.87 8.57
CA LYS A 279 -3.10 -10.08 9.75
C LYS A 279 -1.72 -10.54 10.21
N ALA A 280 -0.85 -9.60 10.57
CA ALA A 280 0.43 -9.93 11.19
C ALA A 280 0.21 -10.46 12.62
N THR A 281 0.70 -11.66 12.90
CA THR A 281 0.56 -12.34 14.21
C THR A 281 1.88 -12.52 14.95
N GLU A 282 3.01 -12.51 14.25
CA GLU A 282 4.35 -12.83 14.77
C GLU A 282 5.31 -11.66 14.55
N GLY A 283 6.34 -11.51 15.39
CA GLY A 283 7.33 -10.42 15.26
C GLY A 283 7.97 -10.31 13.87
N GLN A 284 8.20 -11.43 13.18
CA GLN A 284 8.68 -11.44 11.79
C GLN A 284 7.63 -10.92 10.79
N HIS A 285 6.35 -11.23 10.99
CA HIS A 285 5.25 -10.73 10.17
C HIS A 285 5.11 -9.20 10.28
N PHE A 286 5.37 -8.61 11.46
CA PHE A 286 5.38 -7.15 11.62
C PHE A 286 6.54 -6.50 10.86
N VAL A 287 7.71 -7.14 10.83
CA VAL A 287 8.87 -6.67 10.05
C VAL A 287 8.68 -6.85 8.55
N GLN A 288 7.92 -7.85 8.11
CA GLN A 288 7.68 -8.13 6.68
C GLN A 288 6.48 -7.38 6.10
N TYR A 289 5.41 -7.19 6.89
CA TYR A 289 4.14 -6.67 6.40
C TYR A 289 3.82 -5.24 6.88
N ASP A 290 4.37 -4.79 8.02
CA ASP A 290 3.94 -3.58 8.72
C ASP A 290 5.10 -2.61 9.09
N GLN A 291 6.19 -2.58 8.29
CA GLN A 291 7.33 -1.67 8.53
C GLN A 291 6.86 -0.20 8.67
N GLY A 292 7.11 0.41 9.84
CA GLY A 292 6.74 1.81 10.14
C GLY A 292 6.05 2.08 11.48
N ALA A 293 5.81 1.06 12.33
CA ALA A 293 4.97 1.17 13.53
C ALA A 293 5.61 1.78 14.80
N PHE A 294 6.82 2.35 14.76
CA PHE A 294 7.55 2.74 15.98
C PHE A 294 7.03 4.00 16.70
N THR A 295 6.19 4.82 16.08
CA THR A 295 5.81 6.15 16.62
C THR A 295 4.48 6.19 17.37
N PHE A 296 3.75 5.07 17.48
CA PHE A 296 2.39 5.04 18.06
C PHE A 296 2.34 4.57 19.53
N VAL A 297 3.48 4.41 20.20
CA VAL A 297 3.59 3.84 21.55
C VAL A 297 2.89 4.68 22.65
N PHE A 298 2.46 5.91 22.34
CA PHE A 298 1.82 6.79 23.31
C PHE A 298 0.62 7.54 22.69
N ASN A 299 -0.63 7.08 22.87
CA ASN A 299 -1.64 7.70 23.76
C ASN A 299 -3.12 7.31 23.44
N TRP A 300 -3.96 7.23 24.48
CA TRP A 300 -5.33 6.66 24.58
C TRP A 300 -6.48 7.49 23.92
N ASN A 301 -7.79 7.15 23.91
CA ASN A 301 -8.64 6.08 24.48
C ASN A 301 -9.91 5.84 23.60
N GLY A 302 -10.07 4.66 22.99
CA GLY A 302 -11.23 4.29 22.15
C GLY A 302 -12.36 3.55 22.89
N ASN A 303 -12.17 3.27 24.18
CA ASN A 303 -13.03 2.34 24.93
C ASN A 303 -14.41 2.92 25.30
N VAL A 304 -14.56 4.25 25.29
CA VAL A 304 -15.83 4.94 25.61
C VAL A 304 -16.82 4.87 24.44
N ALA A 305 -16.34 4.94 23.19
CA ALA A 305 -17.17 4.86 21.99
C ALA A 305 -17.71 3.43 21.77
N LEU A 306 -16.88 2.41 22.03
CA LEU A 306 -17.28 1.00 21.95
C LEU A 306 -18.32 0.64 23.02
N ALA A 307 -18.17 1.16 24.25
CA ALA A 307 -19.13 0.95 25.32
C ALA A 307 -20.52 1.57 24.99
N LEU A 308 -20.56 2.76 24.40
CA LEU A 308 -21.82 3.41 24.03
C LEU A 308 -22.54 2.73 22.85
N GLY A 309 -21.80 2.11 21.91
CA GLY A 309 -22.38 1.41 20.76
C GLY A 309 -22.87 -0.02 21.04
N VAL A 310 -22.26 -0.72 21.99
CA VAL A 310 -22.51 -2.16 22.22
C VAL A 310 -23.38 -2.43 23.46
N VAL A 311 -23.27 -1.60 24.50
CA VAL A 311 -23.95 -1.84 25.79
C VAL A 311 -25.47 -1.70 25.68
N PRO A 312 -26.05 -0.66 25.03
CA PRO A 312 -27.51 -0.53 24.94
C PRO A 312 -28.20 -1.65 24.13
N PRO A 313 -27.68 -2.09 22.95
CA PRO A 313 -28.22 -3.24 22.23
C PRO A 313 -28.10 -4.55 23.02
N ALA A 314 -26.98 -4.79 23.71
CA ALA A 314 -26.79 -5.99 24.52
C ALA A 314 -27.74 -6.04 25.73
N ILE A 315 -27.96 -4.91 26.40
CA ILE A 315 -28.94 -4.76 27.49
C ILE A 315 -30.36 -4.98 26.96
N TYR A 316 -30.71 -4.43 25.79
CA TYR A 316 -32.02 -4.61 25.17
C TYR A 316 -32.29 -6.08 24.82
N ILE A 317 -31.33 -6.77 24.22
CA ILE A 317 -31.42 -8.22 23.93
C ILE A 317 -31.64 -9.02 25.22
N LEU A 318 -30.90 -8.72 26.29
CA LEU A 318 -31.07 -9.38 27.60
C LEU A 318 -32.44 -9.11 28.24
N ILE A 319 -32.98 -7.90 28.09
CA ILE A 319 -34.31 -7.52 28.59
C ILE A 319 -35.41 -8.22 27.79
N CYS A 320 -35.26 -8.35 26.46
CA CYS A 320 -36.21 -9.05 25.59
C CYS A 320 -36.37 -10.54 25.96
N TYR A 321 -35.36 -11.17 26.55
CA TYR A 321 -35.47 -12.56 27.05
C TYR A 321 -36.22 -12.72 28.38
N LYS A 322 -36.45 -11.62 29.13
CA LYS A 322 -36.97 -11.67 30.52
C LYS A 322 -38.32 -10.99 30.72
N VAL A 323 -38.79 -10.17 29.78
CA VAL A 323 -39.92 -9.24 29.98
C VAL A 323 -41.05 -9.47 28.97
N LYS A 324 -42.32 -9.23 29.38
CA LYS A 324 -43.53 -9.33 28.52
C LYS A 324 -43.52 -8.32 27.36
N SER A 325 -44.16 -8.66 26.24
CA SER A 325 -44.20 -7.90 24.98
C SER A 325 -44.53 -6.42 25.15
N ASP A 326 -45.46 -6.07 26.03
CA ASP A 326 -45.96 -4.70 26.17
C ASP A 326 -44.89 -3.74 26.74
N THR A 327 -44.04 -4.25 27.64
CA THR A 327 -42.91 -3.47 28.18
C THR A 327 -41.74 -3.41 27.20
N GLN A 328 -41.56 -4.44 26.35
CA GLN A 328 -40.55 -4.43 25.29
C GLN A 328 -40.82 -3.31 24.27
N ILE A 329 -42.09 -3.08 23.92
CA ILE A 329 -42.51 -2.03 22.98
C ILE A 329 -42.26 -0.63 23.57
N ILE A 330 -42.53 -0.41 24.86
CA ILE A 330 -42.25 0.86 25.53
C ILE A 330 -40.73 1.14 25.59
N ILE A 331 -39.93 0.15 25.93
CA ILE A 331 -38.46 0.28 25.97
C ILE A 331 -37.91 0.50 24.56
N ALA A 332 -38.42 -0.21 23.54
CA ALA A 332 -38.07 0.00 22.14
C ALA A 332 -38.42 1.42 21.66
N ALA A 333 -39.57 1.95 22.05
CA ALA A 333 -39.98 3.31 21.71
C ALA A 333 -39.03 4.36 22.32
N VAL A 334 -38.64 4.19 23.59
CA VAL A 334 -37.65 5.06 24.25
C VAL A 334 -36.29 4.96 23.57
N MET A 335 -35.83 3.76 23.24
CA MET A 335 -34.56 3.52 22.52
C MET A 335 -34.57 4.11 21.11
N SER A 336 -35.69 4.03 20.38
CA SER A 336 -35.87 4.63 19.06
C SER A 336 -35.83 6.15 19.10
N ILE A 337 -36.34 6.78 20.17
CA ILE A 337 -36.21 8.23 20.38
C ILE A 337 -34.73 8.60 20.60
N PHE A 338 -33.99 7.85 21.43
CA PHE A 338 -32.54 8.06 21.59
C PHE A 338 -31.76 7.84 20.30
N TYR A 339 -32.12 6.81 19.53
CA TYR A 339 -31.53 6.55 18.21
C TYR A 339 -31.82 7.69 17.23
N ALA A 340 -33.03 8.25 17.21
CA ALA A 340 -33.36 9.41 16.40
C ALA A 340 -32.51 10.65 16.77
N PHE A 341 -32.30 10.91 18.06
CA PHE A 341 -31.40 11.98 18.51
C PHE A 341 -29.94 11.73 18.11
N LEU A 342 -29.45 10.49 18.21
CA LEU A 342 -28.11 10.12 17.74
C LEU A 342 -27.98 10.30 16.22
N MET A 343 -28.99 9.89 15.44
CA MET A 343 -28.99 10.06 13.99
C MET A 343 -28.98 11.53 13.59
N ILE A 344 -29.77 12.38 14.26
CA ILE A 344 -29.72 13.84 14.05
C ILE A 344 -28.32 14.40 14.37
N ALA A 345 -27.68 13.96 15.45
CA ALA A 345 -26.33 14.39 15.79
C ALA A 345 -25.29 13.95 14.73
N THR A 346 -25.41 12.73 14.19
CA THR A 346 -24.54 12.25 13.11
C THR A 346 -24.75 13.06 11.83
N ILE A 347 -25.99 13.39 11.47
CA ILE A 347 -26.29 14.24 10.30
C ILE A 347 -25.71 15.65 10.48
N MET A 348 -25.86 16.25 11.67
CA MET A 348 -25.26 17.54 11.98
C MET A 348 -23.74 17.52 11.87
N SER A 349 -23.08 16.43 12.31
CA SER A 349 -21.63 16.28 12.15
C SER A 349 -21.21 16.15 10.69
N ILE A 350 -22.02 15.52 9.84
CA ILE A 350 -21.80 15.42 8.39
C ILE A 350 -21.87 16.81 7.76
N ILE A 351 -22.93 17.56 8.06
CA ILE A 351 -23.14 18.91 7.54
C ILE A 351 -21.98 19.84 7.94
N GLU A 352 -21.46 19.71 9.16
CA GLU A 352 -20.42 20.58 9.70
C GLU A 352 -19.02 20.35 9.09
N TRP A 353 -18.62 19.09 8.81
CA TRP A 353 -17.33 18.87 8.13
C TRP A 353 -17.39 19.24 6.65
N ILE A 354 -18.56 19.07 6.01
CA ILE A 354 -18.82 19.54 4.65
C ILE A 354 -18.76 21.07 4.59
N SER A 355 -19.40 21.77 5.53
CA SER A 355 -19.33 23.24 5.57
C SER A 355 -17.90 23.72 5.82
N ASN A 356 -17.13 23.02 6.67
CA ASN A 356 -15.71 23.33 6.87
C ASN A 356 -14.90 23.19 5.58
N LEU A 357 -15.19 22.21 4.72
CA LEU A 357 -14.54 22.07 3.41
C LEU A 357 -14.94 23.17 2.44
N GLN A 358 -16.24 23.48 2.38
CA GLN A 358 -16.75 24.53 1.52
C GLN A 358 -16.12 25.88 1.88
N GLU A 359 -15.87 26.16 3.17
CA GLU A 359 -15.14 27.37 3.61
C GLU A 359 -13.67 27.40 3.14
N GLN A 360 -13.04 26.26 2.85
CA GLN A 360 -11.66 26.21 2.36
C GLN A 360 -11.56 26.26 0.82
N SER A 361 -12.68 26.08 0.13
CA SER A 361 -12.77 25.97 -1.32
C SER A 361 -13.42 27.26 -1.88
N PHE A 362 -12.59 28.24 -2.21
CA PHE A 362 -13.08 29.57 -2.62
C PHE A 362 -13.53 29.63 -4.08
N HIS A 363 -12.92 28.79 -4.94
CA HIS A 363 -13.10 28.87 -6.39
C HIS A 363 -13.74 27.62 -7.00
N MET A 364 -13.74 26.49 -6.27
CA MET A 364 -14.53 25.31 -6.64
C MET A 364 -15.75 25.17 -5.72
N MET A 365 -16.93 24.98 -6.32
CA MET A 365 -18.15 24.71 -5.54
C MET A 365 -18.27 23.21 -5.28
N LEU A 366 -18.19 22.80 -4.02
CA LEU A 366 -18.43 21.42 -3.61
C LEU A 366 -19.94 21.18 -3.42
N VAL A 367 -20.54 20.42 -4.34
CA VAL A 367 -21.93 19.97 -4.31
C VAL A 367 -22.02 18.66 -3.55
N VAL A 368 -22.90 18.60 -2.55
CA VAL A 368 -23.14 17.38 -1.78
C VAL A 368 -24.02 16.45 -2.60
N GLU A 369 -23.54 15.23 -2.82
CA GLU A 369 -24.31 14.14 -3.43
C GLU A 369 -24.33 12.93 -2.50
N GLU A 370 -25.34 12.09 -2.68
CA GLU A 370 -25.44 10.81 -1.98
C GLU A 370 -24.61 9.74 -2.71
N LEU A 371 -24.07 8.81 -1.93
CA LEU A 371 -23.36 7.66 -2.48
C LEU A 371 -24.35 6.74 -3.21
N ASP A 372 -23.94 6.16 -4.35
CA ASP A 372 -24.73 5.15 -5.07
C ASP A 372 -25.20 4.06 -4.10
N GLU A 373 -26.51 3.81 -4.07
CA GLU A 373 -27.15 2.85 -3.14
C GLU A 373 -26.57 1.44 -3.30
N GLU A 374 -26.12 1.07 -4.50
CA GLU A 374 -25.47 -0.21 -4.76
C GLU A 374 -24.02 -0.29 -4.22
N GLU A 375 -23.39 0.85 -3.98
CA GLU A 375 -22.02 0.94 -3.47
C GLU A 375 -21.97 0.79 -1.94
N ILE A 376 -23.05 1.16 -1.25
CA ILE A 376 -23.14 1.12 0.23
C ILE A 376 -22.96 -0.31 0.79
N PRO A 377 -23.69 -1.35 0.33
CA PRO A 377 -23.53 -2.72 0.83
C PRO A 377 -22.11 -3.24 0.63
N PHE A 378 -21.51 -2.96 -0.54
CA PHE A 378 -20.14 -3.37 -0.84
C PHE A 378 -19.14 -2.81 0.19
N TRP A 379 -19.22 -1.52 0.49
CA TRP A 379 -18.33 -0.91 1.47
C TRP A 379 -18.55 -1.46 2.87
N ASN A 380 -19.80 -1.66 3.27
CA ASN A 380 -20.12 -2.24 4.58
C ASN A 380 -19.53 -3.65 4.74
N ASP A 381 -19.68 -4.52 3.73
CA ASP A 381 -19.15 -5.87 3.72
C ASP A 381 -17.61 -5.88 3.76
N LEU A 382 -16.96 -5.05 2.93
CA LEU A 382 -15.51 -4.93 2.89
C LEU A 382 -14.95 -4.44 4.23
N ILE A 383 -15.63 -3.47 4.85
CA ILE A 383 -15.26 -2.95 6.16
C ILE A 383 -15.38 -4.04 7.21
N GLU A 384 -16.52 -4.73 7.24
CA GLU A 384 -16.77 -5.79 8.22
C GLU A 384 -15.75 -6.93 8.14
N LEU A 385 -15.45 -7.40 6.94
CA LEU A 385 -14.57 -8.54 6.73
C LEU A 385 -13.09 -8.19 6.96
N TYR A 386 -12.64 -7.03 6.47
CA TYR A 386 -11.21 -6.75 6.34
C TYR A 386 -10.75 -5.44 6.97
N LEU A 387 -11.57 -4.39 6.98
CA LEU A 387 -11.12 -3.04 7.35
C LEU A 387 -11.57 -2.55 8.72
N LYS A 388 -12.38 -3.31 9.48
CA LYS A 388 -12.74 -2.96 10.87
C LYS A 388 -11.48 -2.68 11.69
N PRO A 389 -11.41 -1.57 12.46
CA PRO A 389 -10.26 -1.27 13.31
C PRO A 389 -9.87 -2.50 14.14
N ILE A 390 -8.57 -2.80 14.21
CA ILE A 390 -8.11 -3.93 15.02
C ILE A 390 -8.23 -3.51 16.48
N GLU A 391 -9.03 -4.23 17.26
CA GLU A 391 -9.04 -4.06 18.71
C GLU A 391 -7.63 -4.40 19.24
N GLU A 392 -6.98 -3.39 19.80
CA GLU A 392 -5.60 -3.47 20.24
C GLU A 392 -5.52 -4.16 21.60
N ASP A 393 -5.16 -5.45 21.61
CA ASP A 393 -4.79 -6.12 22.85
C ASP A 393 -3.45 -5.58 23.35
N LYS A 394 -3.51 -4.75 24.39
CA LYS A 394 -2.35 -4.15 25.06
C LYS A 394 -1.36 -5.21 25.56
N VAL A 395 -1.84 -6.41 25.91
CA VAL A 395 -0.98 -7.52 26.35
C VAL A 395 -0.16 -8.04 25.17
N LYS A 396 -0.82 -8.29 24.04
CA LYS A 396 -0.17 -8.76 22.81
C LYS A 396 0.80 -7.73 22.22
N GLN A 397 0.47 -6.44 22.25
CA GLN A 397 1.40 -5.38 21.84
C GLN A 397 2.64 -5.30 22.73
N ALA A 398 2.46 -5.39 24.05
CA ALA A 398 3.59 -5.41 24.99
C ALA A 398 4.47 -6.66 24.78
N GLU A 399 3.86 -7.80 24.48
CA GLU A 399 4.56 -9.03 24.14
C GLU A 399 5.38 -8.88 22.85
N ILE A 400 4.78 -8.37 21.77
CA ILE A 400 5.48 -8.12 20.50
C ILE A 400 6.63 -7.11 20.68
N ALA A 401 6.41 -6.03 21.44
CA ALA A 401 7.46 -5.06 21.74
C ALA A 401 8.61 -5.69 22.53
N LYS A 402 8.31 -6.60 23.46
CA LYS A 402 9.30 -7.37 24.22
C LYS A 402 10.06 -8.33 23.31
N GLU A 403 9.39 -9.00 22.37
CA GLU A 403 10.02 -9.89 21.38
C GLU A 403 10.96 -9.13 20.45
N LEU A 404 10.53 -7.99 19.90
CA LEU A 404 11.36 -7.14 19.04
C LEU A 404 12.58 -6.61 19.80
N LYS A 405 12.40 -6.18 21.05
CA LYS A 405 13.51 -5.73 21.91
C LYS A 405 14.47 -6.89 22.22
N SER A 406 13.94 -8.08 22.48
CA SER A 406 14.73 -9.31 22.69
C SER A 406 15.53 -9.67 21.44
N LEU A 407 14.91 -9.63 20.26
CA LEU A 407 15.56 -9.91 18.98
C LEU A 407 16.70 -8.93 18.71
N ARG A 408 16.45 -7.63 18.86
CA ARG A 408 17.47 -6.58 18.75
C ARG A 408 18.62 -6.82 19.73
N ASN A 409 18.31 -7.04 21.00
CA ASN A 409 19.32 -7.25 22.04
C ASN A 409 20.16 -8.50 21.75
N LYS A 410 19.54 -9.62 21.31
CA LYS A 410 20.27 -10.83 20.90
C LYS A 410 21.22 -10.55 19.73
N ALA A 411 20.76 -9.83 18.71
CA ALA A 411 21.59 -9.47 17.55
C ALA A 411 22.76 -8.55 17.94
N THR A 412 22.49 -7.50 18.73
CA THR A 412 23.54 -6.57 19.22
C THR A 412 24.53 -7.27 20.15
N PHE A 413 24.06 -8.16 21.01
CA PHE A 413 24.92 -8.91 21.93
C PHE A 413 25.81 -9.91 21.18
N LEU A 414 25.28 -10.61 20.18
CA LEU A 414 26.06 -11.47 19.30
C LEU A 414 27.14 -10.68 18.56
N PHE A 415 26.79 -9.52 18.00
CA PHE A 415 27.75 -8.61 17.36
C PHE A 415 28.84 -8.14 18.34
N PHE A 416 28.47 -7.76 19.56
CA PHE A 416 29.42 -7.35 20.59
C PHE A 416 30.38 -8.47 20.98
N ILE A 417 29.89 -9.70 21.18
CA ILE A 417 30.72 -10.86 21.51
C ILE A 417 31.72 -11.15 20.38
N ILE A 418 31.27 -11.16 19.13
CA ILE A 418 32.13 -11.43 17.97
C ILE A 418 33.26 -10.39 17.89
N ASN A 419 32.94 -9.10 18.05
CA ASN A 419 33.94 -8.04 18.03
C ASN A 419 34.90 -8.11 19.24
N THR A 420 34.40 -8.44 20.42
CA THR A 420 35.23 -8.59 21.62
C THR A 420 36.20 -9.76 21.47
N LEU A 421 35.71 -10.91 21.01
CA LEU A 421 36.55 -12.09 20.72
C LEU A 421 37.59 -11.78 19.64
N TRP A 422 37.21 -11.02 18.61
CA TRP A 422 38.15 -10.56 17.58
C TRP A 422 39.28 -9.71 18.18
N ILE A 423 38.93 -8.70 18.99
CA ILE A 423 39.90 -7.82 19.65
C ILE A 423 40.83 -8.63 20.58
N VAL A 424 40.28 -9.48 21.44
CA VAL A 424 41.09 -10.33 22.34
C VAL A 424 42.03 -11.24 21.55
N SER A 425 41.55 -11.85 20.47
CA SER A 425 42.38 -12.70 19.61
C SER A 425 43.51 -11.92 18.95
N THR A 426 43.23 -10.70 18.44
CA THR A 426 44.27 -9.83 17.86
C THR A 426 45.31 -9.42 18.89
N PHE A 427 44.92 -9.01 20.09
CA PHE A 427 45.85 -8.64 21.16
C PHE A 427 46.70 -9.82 21.61
N PHE A 428 46.11 -11.01 21.76
CA PHE A 428 46.85 -12.23 22.13
C PHE A 428 47.90 -12.60 21.07
N LEU A 429 47.54 -12.54 19.78
CA LEU A 429 48.47 -12.81 18.68
C LEU A 429 49.57 -11.74 18.57
N GLN A 430 49.26 -10.47 18.85
CA GLN A 430 50.25 -9.39 18.90
C GLN A 430 51.23 -9.56 20.08
N ALA A 431 50.73 -9.96 21.26
CA ALA A 431 51.55 -10.19 22.44
C ALA A 431 52.56 -11.34 22.27
N ILE A 432 52.21 -12.36 21.47
CA ILE A 432 53.07 -13.52 21.16
C ILE A 432 54.00 -13.25 19.96
N GLY A 433 53.80 -12.14 19.24
CA GLY A 433 54.24 -11.88 17.86
C GLY A 433 55.74 -12.02 17.52
N SER A 434 56.63 -12.25 18.50
CA SER A 434 58.06 -12.51 18.26
C SER A 434 58.46 -14.00 18.30
N GLU A 435 57.66 -14.88 18.91
CA GLU A 435 58.08 -16.29 19.12
C GLU A 435 57.50 -17.27 18.08
N ILE A 436 56.36 -16.95 17.47
CA ILE A 436 55.65 -17.85 16.56
C ILE A 436 55.69 -17.28 15.14
N HIS A 437 56.54 -17.84 14.30
CA HIS A 437 56.59 -17.54 12.86
C HIS A 437 56.26 -18.79 12.05
N ILE A 438 55.28 -18.70 11.15
CA ILE A 438 54.97 -19.79 10.21
C ILE A 438 55.99 -19.72 9.08
N LYS A 439 56.89 -20.71 9.03
CA LYS A 439 57.97 -20.81 8.05
C LYS A 439 57.52 -21.64 6.85
N ILE A 440 57.33 -21.01 5.70
CA ILE A 440 57.00 -21.68 4.43
C ILE A 440 58.25 -21.68 3.53
N PRO A 441 58.72 -22.84 3.04
CA PRO A 441 59.88 -22.89 2.14
C PRO A 441 59.53 -22.29 0.77
N LYS A 442 60.36 -21.37 0.26
CA LYS A 442 60.12 -20.68 -1.02
C LYS A 442 60.35 -21.65 -2.19
N ILE A 443 59.33 -21.82 -3.04
CA ILE A 443 59.42 -22.62 -4.28
C ILE A 443 59.97 -21.72 -5.39
N LEU A 444 61.08 -22.11 -5.99
CA LEU A 444 61.69 -21.42 -7.13
C LEU A 444 60.90 -21.74 -8.42
N PRO A 445 60.98 -20.91 -9.48
CA PRO A 445 60.25 -21.12 -10.75
C PRO A 445 60.55 -22.45 -11.46
N ASN A 446 61.63 -23.13 -11.06
CA ASN A 446 62.07 -24.44 -11.53
C ASN A 446 61.50 -25.62 -10.70
N GLY A 447 60.57 -25.36 -9.77
CA GLY A 447 59.94 -26.39 -8.93
C GLY A 447 60.81 -26.90 -7.77
N THR A 448 61.99 -26.33 -7.56
CA THR A 448 62.89 -26.73 -6.45
C THR A 448 62.74 -25.81 -5.24
N PHE A 449 62.90 -26.36 -4.04
CA PHE A 449 62.87 -25.58 -2.80
C PHE A 449 64.18 -24.81 -2.62
N SER A 450 64.11 -23.50 -2.36
CA SER A 450 65.29 -22.71 -2.01
C SER A 450 65.80 -23.11 -0.63
N LYS A 451 67.09 -23.47 -0.52
CA LYS A 451 67.73 -23.78 0.77
C LYS A 451 68.02 -22.54 1.64
N SER A 452 67.93 -21.33 1.09
CA SER A 452 68.40 -20.10 1.75
C SER A 452 67.32 -19.06 2.07
N GLU A 453 66.13 -19.15 1.46
CA GLU A 453 65.06 -18.17 1.68
C GLU A 453 63.81 -18.86 2.22
N ILE A 454 63.47 -18.55 3.47
CA ILE A 454 62.26 -19.01 4.15
C ILE A 454 61.29 -17.84 4.19
N LEU A 455 60.07 -18.02 3.68
CA LEU A 455 59.00 -17.04 3.81
C LEU A 455 58.43 -17.15 5.23
N THR A 456 58.53 -16.08 6.02
CA THR A 456 57.93 -15.99 7.35
C THR A 456 56.65 -15.20 7.27
N ILE A 457 55.52 -15.83 7.62
CA ILE A 457 54.23 -15.14 7.71
C ILE A 457 53.95 -14.84 9.19
N GLU A 458 53.61 -13.59 9.48
CA GLU A 458 53.18 -13.16 10.81
C GLU A 458 51.82 -13.79 11.15
N PRO A 459 51.63 -14.35 12.37
CA PRO A 459 50.36 -14.95 12.78
C PRO A 459 49.16 -14.02 12.64
N LEU A 460 49.37 -12.70 12.81
CA LEU A 460 48.34 -11.69 12.63
C LEU A 460 47.87 -11.62 11.16
N SER A 461 48.79 -11.55 10.20
CA SER A 461 48.47 -11.56 8.77
C SER A 461 47.80 -12.86 8.34
N PHE A 462 48.22 -13.99 8.91
CA PHE A 462 47.60 -15.29 8.67
C PHE A 462 46.15 -15.35 9.22
N MET A 463 45.90 -14.78 10.40
CA MET A 463 44.55 -14.67 10.96
C MET A 463 43.64 -13.86 10.03
N PHE A 464 44.08 -12.71 9.54
CA PHE A 464 43.31 -11.91 8.57
C PHE A 464 43.03 -12.69 7.27
N LEU A 465 44.01 -13.44 6.76
CA LEU A 465 43.85 -14.26 5.56
C LEU A 465 42.79 -15.36 5.75
N VAL A 466 42.85 -16.09 6.87
CA VAL A 466 41.89 -17.16 7.19
C VAL A 466 40.50 -16.57 7.43
N SER A 467 40.39 -15.43 8.11
CA SER A 467 39.09 -14.77 8.33
C SER A 467 38.49 -14.27 7.02
N PHE A 468 39.29 -13.72 6.11
CA PHE A 468 38.81 -13.31 4.79
C PHE A 468 38.37 -14.51 3.95
N ALA A 469 39.15 -15.60 3.94
CA ALA A 469 38.78 -16.85 3.29
C ALA A 469 37.51 -17.47 3.89
N GLY A 470 37.35 -17.40 5.21
CA GLY A 470 36.17 -17.85 5.94
C GLY A 470 34.93 -17.00 5.62
N LEU A 471 35.07 -15.68 5.56
CA LEU A 471 34.00 -14.78 5.12
C LEU A 471 33.56 -15.08 3.70
N LEU A 472 34.50 -15.30 2.78
CA LEU A 472 34.19 -15.72 1.40
C LEU A 472 33.49 -17.08 1.37
N GLY A 473 33.90 -18.03 2.22
CA GLY A 473 33.27 -19.34 2.35
C GLY A 473 31.84 -19.25 2.89
N ILE A 474 31.62 -18.49 3.96
CA ILE A 474 30.29 -18.21 4.52
C ILE A 474 29.43 -17.52 3.46
N GLN A 475 29.95 -16.48 2.80
CA GLN A 475 29.24 -15.78 1.75
C GLN A 475 28.83 -16.73 0.62
N PHE A 476 29.73 -17.61 0.18
CA PHE A 476 29.42 -18.63 -0.82
C PHE A 476 28.33 -19.60 -0.33
N LEU A 477 28.44 -20.12 0.89
CA LEU A 477 27.47 -21.05 1.47
C LEU A 477 26.10 -20.39 1.71
N THR A 478 26.05 -19.15 2.15
CA THR A 478 24.81 -18.39 2.33
C THR A 478 24.16 -18.10 0.98
N MET A 479 24.95 -17.71 -0.03
CA MET A 479 24.45 -17.56 -1.41
C MET A 479 23.96 -18.89 -1.99
N LEU A 480 24.63 -20.00 -1.68
CA LEU A 480 24.22 -21.34 -2.08
C LEU A 480 22.94 -21.79 -1.38
N TYR A 481 22.83 -21.58 -0.06
CA TYR A 481 21.63 -21.87 0.73
C TYR A 481 20.44 -21.04 0.26
N HIS A 482 20.63 -19.73 0.05
CA HIS A 482 19.63 -18.87 -0.54
C HIS A 482 19.20 -19.43 -1.91
N ARG A 483 20.15 -19.82 -2.76
CA ARG A 483 19.88 -20.39 -4.09
C ARG A 483 19.14 -21.73 -4.04
N ILE A 484 19.45 -22.61 -3.08
CA ILE A 484 18.74 -23.87 -2.84
C ILE A 484 17.33 -23.59 -2.30
N THR A 485 17.18 -22.64 -1.38
CA THR A 485 15.86 -22.25 -0.84
C THR A 485 14.96 -21.67 -1.92
N THR A 486 15.50 -20.80 -2.79
CA THR A 486 14.81 -20.31 -3.99
C THR A 486 14.43 -21.45 -4.92
N PHE A 487 15.32 -22.45 -5.11
CA PHE A 487 15.04 -23.63 -5.93
C PHE A 487 13.96 -24.55 -5.34
N ILE A 488 13.94 -24.73 -4.01
CA ILE A 488 12.87 -25.48 -3.31
C ILE A 488 11.53 -24.75 -3.47
N HIS A 489 11.50 -23.43 -3.32
CA HIS A 489 10.29 -22.63 -3.60
C HIS A 489 9.84 -22.77 -5.06
N PHE A 490 10.77 -22.82 -6.02
CA PHE A 490 10.47 -23.06 -7.43
C PHE A 490 9.89 -24.46 -7.68
N ILE A 491 10.44 -25.51 -7.07
CA ILE A 491 9.89 -26.87 -7.17
C ILE A 491 8.51 -26.95 -6.52
N ALA A 492 8.32 -26.33 -5.35
CA ALA A 492 7.02 -26.27 -4.69
C ALA A 492 5.98 -25.59 -5.57
N TYR A 493 6.35 -24.53 -6.29
CA TYR A 493 5.49 -23.82 -7.24
C TYR A 493 5.15 -24.67 -8.48
N LYS A 494 6.15 -25.32 -9.09
CA LYS A 494 5.96 -26.26 -10.22
C LYS A 494 5.13 -27.49 -9.82
N GLY A 495 5.23 -27.96 -8.58
CA GLY A 495 4.43 -29.06 -8.03
C GLY A 495 2.98 -28.69 -7.71
N THR A 496 2.65 -27.39 -7.65
CA THR A 496 1.28 -26.88 -7.46
C THR A 496 0.56 -26.50 -8.76
N GLU A 497 1.12 -26.80 -9.94
CA GLU A 497 0.31 -26.89 -11.17
C GLU A 497 -0.62 -28.11 -11.08
N ILE A 498 -1.61 -28.04 -10.20
CA ILE A 498 -2.84 -28.81 -10.35
C ILE A 498 -3.47 -28.24 -11.63
N LYS A 499 -3.51 -29.07 -12.68
CA LYS A 499 -4.23 -28.78 -13.93
C LYS A 499 -5.56 -28.10 -13.59
N PRO A 500 -5.92 -26.99 -14.26
CA PRO A 500 -7.09 -26.21 -13.90
C PRO A 500 -8.33 -27.08 -14.03
N GLN A 501 -8.86 -27.55 -12.90
CA GLN A 501 -10.24 -28.00 -12.87
C GLN A 501 -11.09 -26.73 -12.94
N GLN A 502 -11.49 -26.39 -14.17
CA GLN A 502 -12.61 -25.51 -14.44
C GLN A 502 -13.80 -25.96 -13.59
N LYS A 503 -14.09 -25.18 -12.55
CA LYS A 503 -15.42 -24.97 -11.94
C LYS A 503 -15.29 -23.95 -10.81
N VAL A 504 -15.11 -22.67 -11.15
CA VAL A 504 -15.41 -21.58 -10.22
C VAL A 504 -16.86 -21.16 -10.48
N GLY A 505 -17.77 -21.93 -9.88
CA GLY A 505 -19.18 -21.60 -9.81
C GLY A 505 -19.54 -21.14 -8.39
N LYS A 506 -20.26 -20.01 -8.33
CA LYS A 506 -21.16 -19.58 -7.24
C LYS A 506 -20.54 -19.06 -5.93
N TYR A 507 -20.02 -17.83 -5.99
CA TYR A 507 -19.82 -16.97 -4.81
C TYR A 507 -21.16 -16.43 -4.25
N HIS A 508 -22.08 -17.28 -3.79
CA HIS A 508 -23.11 -16.89 -2.79
C HIS A 508 -24.07 -17.99 -2.28
N GLN A 509 -24.08 -19.21 -2.84
CA GLN A 509 -25.18 -20.14 -2.58
C GLN A 509 -24.96 -21.15 -1.44
N MET A 510 -23.86 -21.05 -0.66
CA MET A 510 -23.50 -22.07 0.35
C MET A 510 -23.59 -21.63 1.82
N TYR A 511 -23.93 -20.37 2.13
CA TYR A 511 -23.98 -19.89 3.52
C TYR A 511 -25.38 -19.57 4.05
N LYS A 512 -26.44 -19.87 3.29
CA LYS A 512 -27.83 -19.60 3.72
C LYS A 512 -28.71 -20.81 3.99
N ASP A 513 -28.35 -22.03 3.55
CA ASP A 513 -29.33 -23.13 3.56
C ASP A 513 -29.13 -24.23 4.62
N HIS A 514 -28.17 -24.11 5.55
CA HIS A 514 -28.00 -25.11 6.64
C HIS A 514 -27.70 -24.51 8.03
N GLU A 515 -28.55 -23.59 8.48
CA GLU A 515 -28.89 -23.48 9.91
C GLU A 515 -30.41 -23.67 10.08
N VAL A 516 -30.81 -24.94 10.06
CA VAL A 516 -31.93 -25.51 10.85
C VAL A 516 -31.34 -26.63 11.68
#